data_AF-A0A0F8X481-F1
#
_entry.id   AF-A0A0F8X481-F1
#
_cell.length_a   1.000
_cell.length_b   1.000
_cell.length_c   1.000
_cell.angle_alpha   90.00
_cell.angle_beta   90.00
_cell.angle_gamma   90.00
#
_symmetry.space_group_name_H-M   'P 1'
#
loop_
_entity.id
_entity.type
_entity.pdbx_description
1 polymer ?
#
loop_
_entity_poly.entity_id
_entity_poly.type
_entity_poly.pdbx_seq_one_letter_code
_entity_poly.pdbx_strand_id
1 'polypeptide(L)' 'MQPTEKFRAGLVSAAIFEREVEGPNGTFKSQSIALQTSYKKDGEFVNKNLTIISGNLDNAIKVLTEARDSLAAPAA' A
#
# COMPACT_ATOMS: atom_id res chain seq x y z
N MET A 1 -9.87 -10.94 8.08
CA MET A 1 -9.12 -9.95 8.89
C MET A 1 -9.80 -8.61 8.78
N GLN A 2 -9.96 -7.92 9.90
CA GLN A 2 -10.27 -6.49 9.87
C GLN A 2 -8.95 -5.71 9.85
N PRO A 3 -8.88 -4.56 9.16
CA PRO A 3 -7.71 -3.71 9.21
C PRO A 3 -7.55 -3.12 10.62
N THR A 4 -6.33 -3.06 11.11
CA THR A 4 -6.00 -2.47 12.41
C THR A 4 -6.06 -0.94 12.36
N GLU A 5 -5.69 -0.36 11.22
CA GLU A 5 -5.70 1.08 11.00
C GLU A 5 -6.00 1.41 9.53
N LYS A 6 -6.55 2.62 9.29
CA LYS A 6 -6.85 3.12 7.95
C LYS A 6 -6.41 4.58 7.80
N PHE A 7 -5.84 4.90 6.65
CA PHE A 7 -5.44 6.24 6.26
C PHE A 7 -6.08 6.61 4.92
N ARG A 8 -6.27 7.91 4.66
CA ARG A 8 -6.83 8.38 3.40
C ARG A 8 -6.21 9.70 2.97
N ALA A 9 -5.88 9.79 1.69
CA ALA A 9 -5.48 11.01 1.01
C ALA A 9 -6.19 11.08 -0.35
N GLY A 10 -7.28 11.86 -0.42
CA GLY A 10 -8.09 11.98 -1.64
C GLY A 10 -8.71 10.65 -2.08
N LEU A 11 -8.34 10.20 -3.29
CA LEU A 11 -8.80 8.95 -3.92
C LEU A 11 -8.00 7.71 -3.48
N VAL A 12 -6.92 7.90 -2.73
CA VAL A 12 -6.06 6.82 -2.23
C VAL A 12 -6.39 6.57 -0.76
N SER A 13 -6.65 5.32 -0.40
CA SER A 13 -6.73 4.86 0.98
C SER A 13 -5.67 3.80 1.26
N ALA A 14 -5.13 3.79 2.47
CA ALA A 14 -4.24 2.75 2.96
C ALA A 14 -4.90 2.05 4.15
N ALA A 15 -4.67 0.75 4.31
CA ALA A 15 -5.10 0.01 5.49
C ALA A 15 -3.99 -0.95 5.95
N ILE A 16 -3.75 -0.99 7.26
CA ILE A 16 -2.80 -1.93 7.87
C ILE A 16 -3.54 -3.21 8.23
N PHE A 17 -2.95 -4.34 7.88
CA PHE A 17 -3.43 -5.67 8.24
C PHE A 17 -2.35 -6.41 8.99
N GLU A 18 -2.74 -7.04 10.09
CA GLU A 18 -1.90 -7.93 10.88
C GLU A 18 -2.46 -9.35 10.84
N ARG A 19 -1.55 -10.32 10.72
CA ARG A 19 -1.88 -11.72 10.95
C ARG A 19 -0.74 -12.42 11.68
N GLU A 20 -1.08 -13.40 12.49
CA GLU A 20 -0.12 -14.38 12.95
C GLU A 20 0.15 -15.37 11.82
N VAL A 21 1.43 -15.68 11.60
CA VAL A 21 1.91 -16.61 10.59
C VAL A 21 2.86 -17.59 11.26
N GLU A 22 2.77 -18.85 10.90
CA GLU A 22 3.74 -19.86 11.31
C GLU A 22 4.99 -19.81 10.42
N GLY A 23 6.16 -19.76 11.04
CA GLY A 23 7.45 -19.83 10.37
C GLY A 23 8.34 -20.92 10.96
N PRO A 24 9.55 -21.11 10.40
CA PRO A 24 10.47 -22.18 10.82
C PRO A 24 10.87 -22.13 12.31
N ASN A 25 10.81 -20.96 12.93
CA ASN A 25 11.21 -20.71 14.31
C ASN A 25 10.02 -20.42 15.25
N GLY A 26 8.79 -20.76 14.84
CA GLY A 26 7.56 -20.49 15.58
C GLY A 26 6.66 -19.46 14.90
N THR A 27 5.64 -18.99 15.63
CA THR A 27 4.69 -17.99 15.14
C THR A 27 5.28 -16.59 15.21
N PHE A 28 5.02 -15.77 14.19
CA PHE A 28 5.39 -14.36 14.16
C PHE A 28 4.26 -13.50 13.60
N LYS A 29 4.22 -12.24 14.01
CA LYS A 29 3.26 -11.26 13.48
C LYS A 29 3.76 -10.74 12.14
N SER A 30 2.99 -11.00 11.08
CA SER A 30 3.19 -10.43 9.76
C SER A 30 2.28 -9.22 9.60
N GLN A 31 2.87 -8.09 9.21
CA GLN A 31 2.13 -6.87 8.90
C GLN A 31 2.20 -6.57 7.40
N SER A 32 1.12 -6.03 6.86
CA SER A 32 1.05 -5.57 5.47
C SER A 32 0.19 -4.32 5.36
N ILE A 33 0.47 -3.52 4.33
CA ILE A 33 -0.26 -2.30 4.00
C ILE A 33 -0.93 -2.52 2.66
N ALA A 34 -2.25 -2.39 2.59
CA ALA A 34 -2.97 -2.38 1.33
C ALA A 34 -3.27 -0.93 0.94
N LEU A 35 -2.69 -0.49 -0.17
CA LEU A 35 -3.04 0.76 -0.85
C LEU A 35 -4.17 0.46 -1.83
N GLN A 36 -5.25 1.20 -1.73
CA GLN A 36 -6.41 1.11 -2.61
C GLN A 36 -6.64 2.46 -3.26
N THR A 37 -6.81 2.46 -4.58
CA THR A 37 -7.31 3.62 -5.33
C THR A 37 -8.68 3.26 -5.88
N SER A 38 -9.67 4.12 -5.64
CA SER A 38 -11.04 3.94 -6.10
C SER A 38 -11.44 5.07 -7.04
N TYR A 39 -11.91 4.72 -8.24
CA TYR A 39 -12.39 5.69 -9.24
C TYR A 39 -13.61 5.16 -10.00
N LYS A 40 -14.41 6.05 -10.56
CA LYS A 40 -15.54 5.66 -11.43
C LYS A 40 -15.07 5.54 -12.87
N LYS A 41 -15.43 4.44 -13.52
CA LYS A 41 -15.26 4.24 -14.96
C LYS A 41 -16.55 3.62 -15.50
N ASP A 42 -17.12 4.23 -16.53
CA ASP A 42 -18.35 3.74 -17.19
C ASP A 42 -19.54 3.54 -16.23
N GLY A 43 -19.66 4.40 -15.22
CA GLY A 43 -20.72 4.31 -14.20
C GLY A 43 -20.44 3.36 -13.04
N GLU A 44 -19.43 2.49 -13.17
CA GLU A 44 -19.04 1.52 -12.15
C GLU A 44 -17.84 2.00 -11.31
N PHE A 45 -17.79 1.59 -10.05
CA PHE A 45 -16.62 1.81 -9.21
C PHE A 45 -15.56 0.74 -9.49
N VAL A 46 -14.40 1.19 -9.95
CA VAL A 46 -13.21 0.36 -10.10
C VAL A 46 -12.30 0.57 -8.90
N ASN A 47 -11.92 -0.53 -8.25
CA ASN A 47 -10.94 -0.54 -7.17
C ASN A 47 -9.65 -1.19 -7.66
N LYS A 48 -8.52 -0.52 -7.46
CA LYS A 48 -7.18 -1.06 -7.72
C LYS A 48 -6.42 -1.14 -6.40
N ASN A 49 -5.90 -2.32 -6.10
CA ASN A 49 -5.21 -2.59 -4.84
C ASN A 49 -3.76 -2.97 -5.09
N LEU A 50 -2.87 -2.43 -4.27
CA LEU A 50 -1.45 -2.80 -4.16
C LEU A 50 -1.18 -3.15 -2.70
N THR A 51 -0.58 -4.31 -2.44
CA THR A 51 -0.22 -4.73 -1.09
C THR A 51 1.29 -4.71 -0.92
N ILE A 52 1.75 -4.06 0.15
CA ILE A 52 3.16 -3.94 0.53
C ILE A 52 3.34 -4.65 1.86
N ILE A 53 4.25 -5.61 1.93
CA ILE A 53 4.64 -6.26 3.20
C ILE A 53 5.47 -5.26 4.00
N SER A 54 5.26 -5.18 5.32
CA SER A 54 5.92 -4.17 6.17
C SER A 54 7.44 -4.15 6.04
N GLY A 55 8.08 -5.32 5.90
CA GLY A 55 9.53 -5.44 5.71
C GLY A 55 10.09 -4.76 4.46
N ASN A 56 9.24 -4.40 3.49
CA ASN A 56 9.64 -3.70 2.27
C ASN A 56 9.14 -2.24 2.23
N LEU A 57 8.52 -1.74 3.31
CA LEU A 57 7.86 -0.44 3.30
C LEU A 57 8.83 0.71 3.01
N ASP A 58 9.98 0.76 3.68
CA ASP A 58 10.96 1.83 3.49
C ASP A 58 11.51 1.88 2.06
N ASN A 59 11.79 0.70 1.48
CA ASN A 59 12.22 0.60 0.08
C ASN A 59 11.11 1.04 -0.88
N ALA A 60 9.85 0.68 -0.61
CA ALA A 60 8.72 1.14 -1.41
C ALA A 60 8.55 2.66 -1.35
N ILE A 61 8.66 3.26 -0.17
CA ILE A 61 8.62 4.73 0.01
C ILE A 61 9.75 5.39 -0.77
N LYS A 62 10.97 4.85 -0.69
CA LYS A 62 12.12 5.37 -1.44
C LYS A 62 11.87 5.39 -2.94
N VAL A 63 11.48 4.26 -3.53
CA VAL A 63 11.21 4.15 -4.98
C VAL A 63 10.07 5.07 -5.41
N LEU A 64 8.99 5.17 -4.62
CA LEU A 64 7.87 6.07 -4.93
C LEU A 64 8.27 7.54 -4.86
N THR A 65 9.18 7.90 -3.94
CA THR A 65 9.72 9.25 -3.82
C THR A 65 10.58 9.60 -5.03
N GLU A 66 11.50 8.72 -5.42
CA GLU A 66 12.32 8.88 -6.63
C GLU A 66 11.46 9.02 -7.89
N ALA A 67 10.42 8.20 -8.04
CA ALA A 67 9.48 8.28 -9.16
C ALA A 67 8.70 9.61 -9.17
N ARG A 68 8.21 10.07 -8.01
CA ARG A 68 7.53 11.38 -7.88
C ARG A 68 8.46 12.50 -8.30
N ASP A 69 9.69 12.50 -7.83
CA ASP A 69 10.66 13.56 -8.11
C ASP A 69 11.04 13.57 -9.59
N SER A 70 11.15 12.41 -10.24
CA SER A 70 11.34 12.30 -11.69
C SER A 70 10.15 12.85 -12.51
N LEU A 71 8.91 12.71 -12.02
CA LEU A 71 7.72 13.27 -12.68
C LEU A 71 7.62 14.79 -12.54
N ALA A 72 8.21 15.34 -11.48
CA ALA A 72 8.25 16.78 -11.24
C ALA A 72 9.39 17.49 -11.99
N ALA A 73 10.40 16.73 -12.44
CA ALA A 73 11.46 17.27 -13.27
C ALA A 73 10.92 17.69 -14.65
N PRO A 74 11.22 18.90 -15.14
CA PRO A 74 10.83 19.30 -16.49
C PRO A 74 11.42 18.32 -17.50
N ALA A 75 10.63 17.94 -18.51
CA ALA A 75 11.12 17.12 -19.62
C ALA A 75 12.36 17.81 -20.23
N ALA A 76 13.48 17.08 -20.26
CA ALA A 76 14.73 17.54 -20.84
C ALA A 76 14.63 17.77 -22.35
#